data_AF-K5VM31-F1
#
_entry.id   AF-K5VM31-F1
#
_cell.length_a   1.000
_cell.length_b   1.000
_cell.length_c   1.000
_cell.angle_alpha   90.00
_cell.angle_beta   90.00
_cell.angle_gamma   90.00
#
_symmetry.space_group_name_H-M   'P 1'
#
loop_
_entity.id
_entity.type
_entity.pdbx_description
1 polymer ?
#
loop_
_entity_poly.entity_id
_entity_poly.type
_entity_poly.pdbx_seq_one_letter_code
_entity_poly.pdbx_strand_id
1 'polypeptide(L)'
;PPELHSYICCLACTDDGFTAQSLSLTSKYFAHVTLPYLYQSICLTTPSKIQSLYHKLVTTPAHRRRIRHLFISNTSSDREIANSINSILSFAAPTLETLALVSPSPSTSTSLIARLFRTAFPHLYELTVSGYYPYPSSPLCFPSLERLHLLGNRNPHGLLSLGCLESSMPELTHLRVSGLSLAVSFSKELEEAYTNNNTDECTFSSKLPLHLRHIIIERASESSSSNHKTARLKDQLMVKNLEAL
;
A
#
# COMPACT_ATOMS: atom_id res chain seq x y z
N PRO A 1 -36.51 -6.86 -8.12
CA PRO A 1 -36.49 -5.39 -8.21
C PRO A 1 -35.08 -4.89 -8.56
N PRO A 2 -34.94 -3.77 -9.31
CA PRO A 2 -33.63 -3.20 -9.66
C PRO A 2 -32.71 -2.93 -8.49
N GLU A 3 -33.26 -2.58 -7.33
CA GLU A 3 -32.54 -2.28 -6.09
C GLU A 3 -31.84 -3.54 -5.56
N LEU A 4 -32.54 -4.69 -5.58
CA LEU A 4 -31.96 -5.97 -5.16
C LEU A 4 -30.88 -6.43 -6.14
N HIS A 5 -31.09 -6.29 -7.45
CA HIS A 5 -30.08 -6.66 -8.43
C HIS A 5 -28.85 -5.76 -8.36
N SER A 6 -29.05 -4.46 -8.09
CA SER A 6 -27.98 -3.50 -7.83
C SER A 6 -27.17 -3.89 -6.59
N TYR A 7 -27.85 -4.27 -5.49
CA TYR A 7 -27.20 -4.76 -4.28
C TYR A 7 -26.40 -6.05 -4.52
N ILE A 8 -26.97 -7.01 -5.25
CA ILE A 8 -26.27 -8.24 -5.66
C ILE A 8 -25.02 -7.89 -6.48
N CYS A 9 -25.14 -6.99 -7.47
CA CYS A 9 -23.99 -6.55 -8.27
C CYS A 9 -22.92 -5.86 -7.40
N CYS A 10 -23.32 -5.03 -6.44
CA CYS A 10 -22.39 -4.36 -5.53
C CYS A 10 -21.54 -5.36 -4.71
N LEU A 11 -22.16 -6.48 -4.30
CA LEU A 11 -21.49 -7.54 -3.54
C LEU A 11 -20.69 -8.50 -4.43
N ALA A 12 -21.14 -8.74 -5.66
CA ALA A 12 -20.49 -9.66 -6.60
C ALA A 12 -19.28 -9.04 -7.33
N CYS A 13 -19.31 -7.73 -7.59
CA CYS A 13 -18.29 -7.01 -8.37
C CYS A 13 -17.06 -6.60 -7.53
N THR A 14 -16.56 -7.49 -6.69
CA THR A 14 -15.36 -7.28 -5.84
C THR A 14 -14.12 -8.00 -6.38
N ASP A 15 -14.18 -8.53 -7.60
CA ASP A 15 -13.08 -9.22 -8.27
C ASP A 15 -12.16 -8.26 -9.03
N ASP A 16 -11.47 -8.70 -10.08
CA ASP A 16 -10.60 -7.86 -10.90
C ASP A 16 -11.35 -6.99 -11.94
N GLY A 17 -12.68 -6.87 -11.77
CA GLY A 17 -13.58 -6.16 -12.67
C GLY A 17 -14.22 -7.07 -13.72
N PHE A 18 -13.86 -8.35 -13.74
CA PHE A 18 -14.40 -9.35 -14.67
C PHE A 18 -15.92 -9.54 -14.46
N THR A 19 -16.38 -9.72 -13.22
CA THR A 19 -17.79 -9.97 -12.91
C THR A 19 -18.69 -8.84 -13.40
N ALA A 20 -18.30 -7.58 -13.18
CA ALA A 20 -19.07 -6.43 -13.66
C ALA A 20 -19.19 -6.40 -15.19
N GLN A 21 -18.11 -6.76 -15.89
CA GLN A 21 -18.09 -6.85 -17.34
C GLN A 21 -18.95 -8.02 -17.83
N SER A 22 -18.80 -9.22 -17.27
CA SER A 22 -19.60 -10.38 -17.64
C SER A 22 -21.08 -10.13 -17.46
N LEU A 23 -21.49 -9.56 -16.31
CA LEU A 23 -22.89 -9.21 -16.06
C LEU A 23 -23.41 -8.18 -17.07
N SER A 24 -22.60 -7.17 -17.43
CA SER A 24 -23.00 -6.16 -18.42
C SER A 24 -23.29 -6.74 -19.80
N LEU A 25 -22.68 -7.88 -20.16
CA LEU A 25 -22.86 -8.53 -21.45
C LEU A 25 -24.07 -9.46 -21.50
N THR A 26 -24.67 -9.80 -20.36
CA THR A 26 -25.80 -10.76 -20.31
C THR A 26 -27.10 -10.19 -20.86
N SER A 27 -27.37 -8.91 -20.62
CA SER A 27 -28.59 -8.24 -21.09
C SER A 27 -28.46 -6.72 -21.02
N LYS A 28 -29.30 -6.00 -21.77
CA LYS A 28 -29.38 -4.52 -21.68
C LYS A 28 -29.76 -4.05 -20.27
N TYR A 29 -30.58 -4.83 -19.58
CA TYR A 29 -30.98 -4.55 -18.20
C TYR A 29 -29.76 -4.59 -17.26
N PHE A 30 -29.02 -5.70 -17.28
CA PHE A 30 -27.82 -5.83 -16.45
C PHE A 30 -26.71 -4.87 -16.87
N ALA A 31 -26.57 -4.55 -18.16
CA ALA A 31 -25.66 -3.49 -18.62
C ALA A 31 -25.91 -2.15 -17.92
N HIS A 32 -27.18 -1.80 -17.68
CA HIS A 32 -27.55 -0.59 -16.98
C HIS A 32 -27.35 -0.71 -15.46
N VAL A 33 -27.73 -1.84 -14.87
CA VAL A 33 -27.58 -2.09 -13.43
C VAL A 33 -26.10 -2.17 -13.03
N THR A 34 -25.23 -2.71 -13.88
CA THR A 34 -23.80 -2.90 -13.56
C THR A 34 -22.93 -1.69 -13.85
N LEU A 35 -23.45 -0.72 -14.61
CA LEU A 35 -22.72 0.48 -15.03
C LEU A 35 -21.96 1.19 -13.88
N PRO A 36 -22.52 1.37 -12.66
CA PRO A 36 -21.82 2.02 -11.55
C PRO A 36 -20.66 1.19 -10.98
N TYR A 37 -20.61 -0.11 -11.28
CA TYR A 37 -19.69 -1.09 -10.70
C TYR A 37 -18.55 -1.49 -11.66
N LEU A 38 -18.57 -1.01 -12.91
CA LEU A 38 -17.55 -1.35 -13.93
C LEU A 38 -16.11 -1.00 -13.52
N TYR A 39 -15.94 0.05 -12.73
CA TYR A 39 -14.64 0.52 -12.26
C TYR A 39 -14.41 0.29 -10.77
N GLN A 40 -15.35 -0.39 -10.08
CA GLN A 40 -15.29 -0.55 -8.63
C GLN A 40 -13.99 -1.23 -8.19
N SER A 41 -13.62 -2.29 -8.90
CA SER A 41 -12.45 -3.11 -8.60
C SER A 41 -11.63 -3.28 -9.86
N ILE A 42 -10.34 -2.92 -9.80
CA ILE A 42 -9.46 -2.89 -10.97
C ILE A 42 -8.12 -3.54 -10.63
N CYS A 43 -7.68 -4.45 -11.51
CA CYS A 43 -6.35 -5.06 -11.46
C CYS A 43 -5.51 -4.67 -12.69
N LEU A 44 -4.40 -3.98 -12.45
CA LEU A 44 -3.46 -3.51 -13.47
C LEU A 44 -2.12 -4.25 -13.33
N THR A 45 -1.91 -5.27 -14.14
CA THR A 45 -0.68 -6.09 -14.12
C THR A 45 0.28 -5.84 -15.28
N THR A 46 -0.17 -5.12 -16.32
CA THR A 46 0.62 -4.89 -17.53
C THR A 46 0.65 -3.40 -17.92
N PRO A 47 1.75 -2.93 -18.53
CA PRO A 47 1.85 -1.56 -19.04
C PRO A 47 0.70 -1.18 -20.00
N SER A 48 0.28 -2.12 -20.85
CA SER A 48 -0.83 -1.91 -21.79
C SER A 48 -2.17 -1.67 -21.08
N LYS A 49 -2.47 -2.41 -20.00
CA LYS A 49 -3.68 -2.21 -19.19
C LYS A 49 -3.64 -0.86 -18.47
N ILE A 50 -2.48 -0.48 -17.92
CA ILE A 50 -2.27 0.82 -17.27
C ILE A 50 -2.55 1.95 -18.26
N GLN A 51 -1.94 1.91 -19.44
CA GLN A 51 -2.11 2.95 -20.45
C GLN A 51 -3.55 3.02 -20.98
N SER A 52 -4.18 1.86 -21.23
CA SER A 52 -5.58 1.80 -21.68
C SER A 52 -6.53 2.39 -20.65
N LEU A 53 -6.36 2.05 -19.36
CA LEU A 53 -7.18 2.61 -18.30
C LEU A 53 -6.94 4.11 -18.18
N TYR A 54 -5.70 4.57 -18.21
CA TYR A 54 -5.36 5.99 -18.16
C TYR A 54 -6.12 6.78 -19.24
N HIS A 55 -6.05 6.37 -20.50
CA HIS A 55 -6.77 7.03 -21.59
C HIS A 55 -8.30 7.01 -21.41
N LYS A 56 -8.87 5.93 -20.87
CA LYS A 56 -10.30 5.86 -20.54
C LYS A 56 -10.68 6.80 -19.40
N LEU A 57 -9.89 6.87 -18.34
CA LEU A 57 -10.19 7.72 -17.18
C LEU A 57 -10.09 9.20 -17.52
N VAL A 58 -9.17 9.59 -18.40
CA VAL A 58 -9.04 10.97 -18.89
C VAL A 58 -10.36 11.44 -19.53
N THR A 59 -11.01 10.62 -20.33
CA THR A 59 -12.27 10.96 -21.01
C THR A 59 -13.53 10.72 -20.17
N THR A 60 -13.44 9.86 -19.15
CA THR A 60 -14.56 9.54 -18.26
C THR A 60 -14.82 10.68 -17.28
N PRO A 61 -16.05 11.17 -17.08
CA PRO A 61 -16.34 12.20 -16.08
C PRO A 61 -16.09 11.73 -14.63
N ALA A 62 -15.70 12.66 -13.74
CA ALA A 62 -15.32 12.35 -12.35
C ALA A 62 -16.34 11.49 -11.57
N HIS A 63 -17.64 11.78 -11.71
CA HIS A 63 -18.71 11.03 -11.03
C HIS A 63 -18.85 9.57 -11.49
N ARG A 64 -18.23 9.19 -12.61
CA ARG A 64 -18.19 7.81 -13.14
C ARG A 64 -16.87 7.09 -12.83
N ARG A 65 -15.86 7.77 -12.29
CA ARG A 65 -14.55 7.20 -11.92
C ARG A 65 -14.58 6.58 -10.52
N ARG A 66 -15.56 5.72 -10.24
CA ARG A 66 -15.73 5.13 -8.90
C ARG A 66 -14.82 3.92 -8.74
N ILE A 67 -13.56 4.17 -8.39
CA ILE A 67 -12.56 3.13 -8.13
C ILE A 67 -12.42 2.97 -6.63
N ARG A 68 -12.81 1.81 -6.10
CA ARG A 68 -12.75 1.48 -4.67
C ARG A 68 -11.57 0.57 -4.35
N HIS A 69 -11.34 -0.43 -5.18
CA HIS A 69 -10.28 -1.42 -4.98
C HIS A 69 -9.34 -1.38 -6.17
N LEU A 70 -8.06 -1.10 -5.91
CA LEU A 70 -7.06 -0.95 -6.96
C LEU A 70 -5.83 -1.79 -6.64
N PHE A 71 -5.52 -2.72 -7.54
CA PHE A 71 -4.25 -3.44 -7.55
C PHE A 71 -3.42 -2.99 -8.74
N ILE A 72 -2.16 -2.63 -8.50
CA ILE A 72 -1.21 -2.24 -9.54
C ILE A 72 0.09 -3.01 -9.33
N SER A 73 0.52 -3.74 -10.35
CA SER A 73 1.85 -4.32 -10.45
C SER A 73 2.60 -3.69 -11.62
N ASN A 74 3.62 -2.91 -11.31
CA ASN A 74 4.48 -2.24 -12.27
C ASN A 74 5.91 -2.82 -12.22
N THR A 75 6.19 -3.77 -13.11
CA THR A 75 7.55 -4.27 -13.33
C THR A 75 8.34 -3.43 -14.33
N SER A 76 7.70 -2.44 -14.98
CA SER A 76 8.35 -1.60 -15.97
C SER A 76 9.17 -0.48 -15.33
N SER A 77 10.33 -0.21 -15.93
CA SER A 77 11.19 0.93 -15.60
C SER A 77 10.84 2.18 -16.42
N ASP A 78 9.72 2.13 -17.15
CA ASP A 78 9.27 3.20 -18.02
C ASP A 78 8.64 4.34 -17.20
N ARG A 79 9.15 5.55 -17.43
CA ARG A 79 8.67 6.76 -16.75
C ARG A 79 7.27 7.16 -17.22
N GLU A 80 6.91 6.89 -18.47
CA GLU A 80 5.59 7.20 -18.99
C GLU A 80 4.53 6.35 -18.28
N ILE A 81 4.81 5.07 -18.08
CA ILE A 81 3.94 4.16 -17.32
C ILE A 81 3.83 4.62 -15.86
N ALA A 82 4.94 5.02 -15.23
CA ALA A 82 4.89 5.57 -13.87
C ALA A 82 4.02 6.86 -13.78
N ASN A 83 4.08 7.73 -14.79
CA ASN A 83 3.24 8.93 -14.87
C ASN A 83 1.76 8.59 -15.07
N SER A 84 1.46 7.59 -15.88
CA SER A 84 0.09 7.07 -16.05
C SER A 84 -0.44 6.50 -14.73
N ILE A 85 0.37 5.75 -13.98
CA ILE A 85 -0.01 5.25 -12.63
C ILE A 85 -0.29 6.43 -11.69
N ASN A 86 0.59 7.43 -11.62
CA ASN A 86 0.37 8.61 -10.79
C ASN A 86 -0.96 9.32 -11.12
N SER A 87 -1.30 9.41 -12.40
CA SER A 87 -2.55 10.01 -12.85
C SER A 87 -3.76 9.16 -12.46
N ILE A 88 -3.68 7.83 -12.62
CA ILE A 88 -4.72 6.89 -12.19
C ILE A 88 -4.95 6.99 -10.68
N LEU A 89 -3.88 7.02 -9.88
CA LEU A 89 -3.97 7.19 -8.42
C LEU A 89 -4.66 8.50 -8.05
N SER A 90 -4.34 9.59 -8.73
CA SER A 90 -5.01 10.89 -8.54
C SER A 90 -6.50 10.83 -8.90
N PHE A 91 -6.87 10.14 -9.99
CA PHE A 91 -8.28 9.97 -10.36
C PHE A 91 -9.05 9.07 -9.39
N ALA A 92 -8.40 8.05 -8.83
CA ALA A 92 -9.01 7.12 -7.88
C ALA A 92 -9.06 7.70 -6.47
N ALA A 93 -8.18 8.63 -6.11
CA ALA A 93 -7.98 9.10 -4.75
C ALA A 93 -9.27 9.47 -3.98
N PRO A 94 -10.27 10.16 -4.57
CA PRO A 94 -11.48 10.53 -3.86
C PRO A 94 -12.42 9.38 -3.52
N THR A 95 -12.24 8.19 -4.09
CA THR A 95 -13.14 7.03 -3.89
C THR A 95 -12.42 5.76 -3.45
N LEU A 96 -11.09 5.80 -3.38
CA LEU A 96 -10.27 4.61 -3.16
C LEU A 96 -10.36 4.18 -1.70
N GLU A 97 -10.69 2.90 -1.50
CA GLU A 97 -10.92 2.25 -0.22
C GLU A 97 -9.80 1.25 0.10
N THR A 98 -9.31 0.52 -0.91
CA THR A 98 -8.14 -0.36 -0.79
C THR A 98 -7.17 -0.19 -1.96
N LEU A 99 -5.86 -0.21 -1.65
CA LEU A 99 -4.78 -0.06 -2.63
C LEU A 99 -3.66 -1.04 -2.36
N ALA A 100 -3.27 -1.78 -3.39
CA ALA A 100 -2.04 -2.57 -3.41
C ALA A 100 -1.16 -2.14 -4.58
N LEU A 101 0.02 -1.58 -4.29
CA LEU A 101 0.99 -1.14 -5.28
C LEU A 101 2.28 -1.97 -5.17
N VAL A 102 2.60 -2.72 -6.22
CA VAL A 102 3.82 -3.50 -6.37
C VAL A 102 4.68 -2.88 -7.44
N SER A 103 5.81 -2.29 -7.07
CA SER A 103 6.75 -1.63 -7.96
C SER A 103 8.19 -2.04 -7.63
N PRO A 104 8.68 -3.19 -8.11
CA PRO A 104 10.03 -3.66 -7.80
C PRO A 104 11.14 -2.88 -8.52
N SER A 105 10.84 -2.02 -9.49
CA SER A 105 11.88 -1.31 -10.25
C SER A 105 12.58 -0.23 -9.41
N PRO A 106 13.91 -0.30 -9.21
CA PRO A 106 14.65 0.68 -8.40
C PRO A 106 14.60 2.12 -8.95
N SER A 107 14.45 2.28 -10.26
CA SER A 107 14.53 3.59 -10.92
C SER A 107 13.24 4.40 -10.82
N THR A 108 12.10 3.76 -10.65
CA THR A 108 10.77 4.40 -10.66
C THR A 108 10.02 4.25 -9.33
N SER A 109 10.31 3.19 -8.55
CA SER A 109 9.58 2.88 -7.32
C SER A 109 9.60 4.02 -6.31
N THR A 110 10.78 4.59 -6.02
CA THR A 110 10.94 5.62 -4.99
C THR A 110 10.11 6.86 -5.31
N SER A 111 10.14 7.35 -6.56
CA SER A 111 9.39 8.54 -6.97
C SER A 111 7.89 8.27 -7.05
N LEU A 112 7.49 7.09 -7.54
CA LEU A 112 6.10 6.67 -7.61
C LEU A 112 5.46 6.59 -6.21
N ILE A 113 6.14 5.92 -5.27
CA ILE A 113 5.64 5.77 -3.91
C ILE A 113 5.74 7.08 -3.12
N ALA A 114 6.77 7.90 -3.36
CA ALA A 114 6.83 9.26 -2.82
C ALA A 114 5.61 10.09 -3.23
N ARG A 115 5.13 9.94 -4.47
CA ARG A 115 3.95 10.66 -4.96
C ARG A 115 2.66 10.10 -4.36
N LEU A 116 2.58 8.78 -4.17
CA LEU A 116 1.49 8.13 -3.45
C LEU A 116 1.37 8.70 -2.04
N PHE A 117 2.46 8.78 -1.27
CA PHE A 117 2.42 9.31 0.10
C PHE A 117 2.14 10.82 0.22
N ARG A 118 2.12 11.55 -0.90
CA ARG A 118 1.72 12.98 -0.97
C ARG A 118 0.33 13.19 -1.54
N THR A 119 -0.36 12.13 -1.92
CA THR A 119 -1.73 12.21 -2.44
C THR A 119 -2.68 11.96 -1.29
N ALA A 120 -3.72 12.79 -1.14
CA ALA A 120 -4.71 12.61 -0.10
C ALA A 120 -5.73 11.53 -0.52
N PHE A 121 -5.86 10.49 0.30
CA PHE A 121 -6.81 9.40 0.11
C PHE A 121 -7.80 9.38 1.29
N PRO A 122 -8.91 10.14 1.23
CA PRO A 122 -9.80 10.35 2.38
C PRO A 122 -10.51 9.09 2.86
N HIS A 123 -10.71 8.10 1.99
CA HIS A 123 -11.47 6.88 2.29
C HIS A 123 -10.62 5.60 2.30
N LEU A 124 -9.31 5.71 2.10
CA LEU A 124 -8.43 4.55 2.01
C LEU A 124 -8.21 3.99 3.42
N TYR A 125 -8.70 2.77 3.66
CA TYR A 125 -8.56 2.07 4.94
C TYR A 125 -7.49 0.97 4.90
N GLU A 126 -7.12 0.47 3.72
CA GLU A 126 -6.09 -0.56 3.55
C GLU A 126 -5.10 -0.21 2.43
N LEU A 127 -3.81 -0.18 2.77
CA LEU A 127 -2.71 0.14 1.87
C LEU A 127 -1.61 -0.92 1.95
N THR A 128 -1.28 -1.51 0.82
CA THR A 128 -0.11 -2.38 0.63
C THR A 128 0.85 -1.75 -0.36
N VAL A 129 2.12 -1.62 0.02
CA VAL A 129 3.19 -1.08 -0.82
C VAL A 129 4.34 -2.06 -0.85
N SER A 130 4.71 -2.50 -2.05
CA SER A 130 5.87 -3.35 -2.31
C SER A 130 6.86 -2.66 -3.24
N GLY A 131 8.07 -2.41 -2.76
CA GLY A 131 9.14 -1.81 -3.58
C GLY A 131 10.14 -1.01 -2.75
N TYR A 132 10.79 -0.06 -3.40
CA TYR A 132 11.64 0.95 -2.76
C TYR A 132 10.77 2.15 -2.41
N TYR A 133 10.47 2.32 -1.13
CA TYR A 133 9.59 3.37 -0.63
C TYR A 133 10.34 4.35 0.28
N PRO A 134 10.14 5.67 0.14
CA PRO A 134 10.44 6.60 1.23
C PRO A 134 9.41 6.45 2.35
N TYR A 135 9.67 7.00 3.53
CA TYR A 135 8.66 7.05 4.58
C TYR A 135 7.65 8.17 4.33
N PRO A 136 6.38 7.98 4.73
CA PRO A 136 5.39 9.04 4.69
C PRO A 136 5.85 10.17 5.63
N SER A 137 5.79 11.41 5.14
CA SER A 137 6.20 12.60 5.90
C SER A 137 5.18 13.74 5.81
N SER A 138 4.12 13.56 5.01
CA SER A 138 3.06 14.55 4.82
C SER A 138 1.90 14.26 5.77
N PRO A 139 1.47 15.24 6.59
CA PRO A 139 0.42 15.00 7.57
C PRO A 139 -0.93 14.81 6.86
N LEU A 140 -1.79 13.96 7.45
CA LEU A 140 -3.20 13.75 7.08
C LEU A 140 -3.45 13.33 5.61
N CYS A 141 -2.47 12.70 4.94
CA CYS A 141 -2.71 12.13 3.61
C CYS A 141 -3.62 10.89 3.65
N PHE A 142 -3.71 10.22 4.79
CA PHE A 142 -4.41 8.94 4.95
C PHE A 142 -5.27 8.96 6.23
N PRO A 143 -6.29 9.84 6.30
CA PRO A 143 -7.02 10.09 7.55
C PRO A 143 -7.81 8.87 8.05
N SER A 144 -8.20 7.96 7.16
CA SER A 144 -9.03 6.78 7.48
C SER A 144 -8.23 5.46 7.41
N LEU A 145 -6.90 5.52 7.30
CA LEU A 145 -6.10 4.31 7.05
C LEU A 145 -5.91 3.50 8.32
N GLU A 146 -6.47 2.29 8.32
CA GLU A 146 -6.42 1.36 9.45
C GLU A 146 -5.31 0.31 9.29
N ARG A 147 -5.01 -0.10 8.06
CA ARG A 147 -4.10 -1.21 7.76
C ARG A 147 -3.02 -0.79 6.77
N LEU A 148 -1.76 -0.91 7.19
CA LEU A 148 -0.60 -0.63 6.36
C LEU A 148 0.29 -1.85 6.26
N HIS A 149 0.59 -2.28 5.03
CA HIS A 149 1.59 -3.31 4.74
C HIS A 149 2.72 -2.75 3.88
N LEU A 150 3.94 -2.80 4.41
CA LEU A 150 5.16 -2.39 3.71
C LEU A 150 6.04 -3.60 3.41
N LEU A 151 6.42 -3.77 2.15
CA LEU A 151 7.29 -4.83 1.65
C LEU A 151 8.40 -4.23 0.78
N GLY A 152 9.62 -4.75 0.89
CA GLY A 152 10.72 -4.45 -0.04
C GLY A 152 11.88 -3.64 0.54
N ASN A 153 11.72 -3.00 1.71
CA ASN A 153 12.86 -2.43 2.43
C ASN A 153 13.43 -3.46 3.41
N ARG A 154 14.69 -3.88 3.17
CA ARG A 154 15.39 -4.86 4.00
C ARG A 154 15.64 -4.38 5.42
N ASN A 155 15.80 -3.08 5.62
CA ASN A 155 16.04 -2.45 6.92
C ASN A 155 15.29 -1.11 6.95
N PRO A 156 13.99 -1.10 7.30
CA PRO A 156 13.14 0.10 7.31
C PRO A 156 13.41 0.98 8.52
N HIS A 157 14.69 1.26 8.76
CA HIS A 157 15.13 2.14 9.82
C HIS A 157 14.68 3.58 9.54
N GLY A 158 14.08 4.23 10.53
CA GLY A 158 13.48 5.58 10.47
C GLY A 158 11.97 5.56 10.22
N LEU A 159 11.36 4.38 10.11
CA LEU A 159 9.92 4.24 9.88
C LEU A 159 9.09 4.72 11.08
N LEU A 160 9.56 4.46 12.30
CA LEU A 160 8.90 4.82 13.56
C LEU A 160 9.45 6.12 14.15
N SER A 161 10.49 6.69 13.56
CA SER A 161 11.08 7.94 14.03
C SER A 161 10.13 9.12 13.88
N LEU A 162 10.18 10.03 14.86
CA LEU A 162 9.55 11.36 14.82
C LEU A 162 8.02 11.38 14.72
N GLY A 163 7.33 10.24 14.92
CA GLY A 163 5.87 10.19 14.88
C GLY A 163 5.25 10.47 13.51
N CYS A 164 6.03 10.36 12.43
CA CYS A 164 5.55 10.61 11.06
C CYS A 164 4.35 9.74 10.70
N LEU A 165 4.36 8.45 11.10
CA LEU A 165 3.23 7.54 10.88
C LEU A 165 1.94 8.06 11.51
N GLU A 166 2.00 8.50 12.77
CA GLU A 166 0.83 9.02 13.48
C GLU A 166 0.31 10.30 12.82
N SER A 167 1.19 11.21 12.42
CA SER A 167 0.78 12.44 11.74
C SER A 167 0.16 12.21 10.36
N SER A 168 0.62 11.18 9.63
CA SER A 168 0.11 10.84 8.30
C SER A 168 -1.15 9.97 8.34
N MET A 169 -1.24 9.06 9.32
CA MET A 169 -2.21 7.97 9.44
C MET A 169 -2.68 7.84 10.91
N PRO A 170 -3.55 8.75 11.40
CA PRO A 170 -3.92 8.81 12.81
C PRO A 170 -4.73 7.58 13.29
N GLU A 171 -5.48 6.94 12.38
CA GLU A 171 -6.34 5.79 12.66
C GLU A 171 -5.64 4.43 12.44
N LEU A 172 -4.31 4.42 12.32
CA LEU A 172 -3.57 3.20 12.01
C LEU A 172 -3.66 2.19 13.17
N THR A 173 -4.27 1.03 12.89
CA THR A 173 -4.46 -0.06 13.88
C THR A 173 -3.61 -1.29 13.58
N HIS A 174 -3.25 -1.53 12.32
CA HIS A 174 -2.46 -2.68 11.89
C HIS A 174 -1.27 -2.24 11.05
N LEU A 175 -0.06 -2.59 11.49
CA LEU A 175 1.18 -2.38 10.74
C LEU A 175 1.82 -3.72 10.44
N ARG A 176 2.00 -4.04 9.16
CA ARG A 176 2.77 -5.20 8.70
C ARG A 176 4.03 -4.73 7.98
N VAL A 177 5.18 -5.26 8.38
CA VAL A 177 6.45 -4.99 7.74
C VAL A 177 7.07 -6.33 7.35
N SER A 178 7.24 -6.56 6.05
CA SER A 178 7.69 -7.83 5.51
C SER A 178 8.98 -7.70 4.71
N GLY A 179 9.74 -8.80 4.64
CA GLY A 179 10.97 -8.87 3.86
C GLY A 179 12.18 -8.30 4.59
N LEU A 180 12.17 -8.30 5.93
CA LEU A 180 13.31 -7.83 6.72
C LEU A 180 14.51 -8.77 6.58
N SER A 181 15.69 -8.20 6.43
CA SER A 181 16.95 -8.94 6.45
C SER A 181 18.06 -8.02 6.92
N LEU A 182 18.91 -8.48 7.84
CA LEU A 182 20.02 -7.68 8.40
C LEU A 182 19.54 -6.37 9.08
N ALA A 183 18.28 -6.30 9.50
CA ALA A 183 17.59 -5.10 9.98
C ALA A 183 17.86 -4.80 11.46
N VAL A 184 19.14 -4.84 11.89
CA VAL A 184 19.51 -4.61 13.29
C VAL A 184 19.07 -3.23 13.77
N SER A 185 19.25 -2.18 12.96
CA SER A 185 18.85 -0.82 13.33
C SER A 185 17.34 -0.72 13.55
N PHE A 186 16.54 -1.26 12.63
CA PHE A 186 15.09 -1.28 12.78
C PHE A 186 14.63 -2.10 14.00
N SER A 187 15.29 -3.23 14.30
CA SER A 187 14.94 -4.02 15.49
C SER A 187 15.13 -3.23 16.80
N LYS A 188 16.19 -2.42 16.89
CA LYS A 188 16.43 -1.54 18.05
C LYS A 188 15.48 -0.35 18.08
N GLU A 189 15.18 0.22 16.92
CA GLU A 189 14.20 1.31 16.79
C GLU A 189 12.82 0.87 17.29
N LEU A 190 12.42 -0.35 16.94
CA LEU A 190 11.17 -0.96 17.41
C LEU A 190 11.19 -1.25 18.91
N GLU A 191 12.29 -1.77 19.44
CA GLU A 191 12.48 -1.98 20.88
C GLU A 191 12.38 -0.67 21.67
N GLU A 192 13.00 0.41 21.18
CA GLU A 192 12.88 1.76 21.74
C GLU A 192 11.42 2.25 21.71
N ALA A 193 10.72 2.04 20.58
CA ALA A 193 9.33 2.44 20.43
C ALA A 193 8.37 1.67 21.36
N TYR A 194 8.65 0.40 21.63
CA TYR A 194 7.85 -0.49 22.46
C TYR A 194 8.05 -0.25 23.96
N THR A 195 9.31 -0.05 24.37
CA THR A 195 9.66 0.20 25.78
C THR A 195 9.27 1.60 26.25
N ASN A 196 8.94 2.51 25.32
CA ASN A 196 8.45 3.86 25.59
C ASN A 196 9.35 4.60 26.60
N ASN A 197 10.67 4.39 26.47
CA ASN A 197 11.65 4.92 27.38
C ASN A 197 11.75 6.45 27.19
N ASN A 198 10.99 7.20 28.00
CA ASN A 198 11.17 8.64 28.26
C ASN A 198 12.48 8.91 29.05
N THR A 199 13.54 8.16 28.77
CA THR A 199 14.87 8.44 29.28
C THR A 199 15.52 9.43 28.33
N ASP A 200 16.24 10.44 28.85
CA ASP A 200 16.91 11.50 28.08
C ASP A 200 17.95 10.98 27.04
N GLU A 201 18.16 9.66 26.94
CA GLU A 201 19.01 8.96 25.96
C GLU A 201 18.20 8.17 24.90
N CYS A 202 17.17 8.75 24.28
CA CYS A 202 16.54 8.15 23.11
C CYS A 202 17.52 8.17 21.92
N THR A 203 17.87 7.00 21.36
CA THR A 203 18.79 6.93 20.20
C THR A 203 18.07 7.29 18.91
N PHE A 204 16.79 6.96 18.78
CA PHE A 204 16.04 7.05 17.53
C PHE A 204 14.81 7.96 17.59
N SER A 205 14.37 8.36 18.79
CA SER A 205 13.14 9.12 19.00
C SER A 205 11.93 8.41 18.37
N SER A 206 11.88 7.09 18.55
CA SER A 206 10.85 6.22 17.96
C SER A 206 9.53 6.35 18.70
N LYS A 207 8.42 6.41 17.96
CA LYS A 207 7.06 6.42 18.53
C LYS A 207 6.15 5.51 17.73
N LEU A 208 5.40 4.66 18.43
CA LEU A 208 4.30 3.92 17.84
C LEU A 208 3.05 4.82 17.77
N PRO A 209 2.27 4.76 16.68
CA PRO A 209 0.96 5.41 16.62
C PRO A 209 0.05 4.98 17.77
N LEU A 210 -0.69 5.94 18.35
CA LEU A 210 -1.50 5.72 19.56
C LEU A 210 -2.54 4.61 19.41
N HIS A 211 -3.12 4.44 18.22
CA HIS A 211 -4.18 3.47 17.96
C HIS A 211 -3.67 2.11 17.47
N LEU A 212 -2.34 1.92 17.40
CA LEU A 212 -1.75 0.70 16.85
C LEU A 212 -2.02 -0.50 17.77
N ARG A 213 -2.71 -1.51 17.25
CA ARG A 213 -3.12 -2.72 18.00
C ARG A 213 -2.30 -3.95 17.61
N HIS A 214 -1.94 -4.05 16.33
CA HIS A 214 -1.28 -5.21 15.79
C HIS A 214 -0.07 -4.81 14.96
N ILE A 215 1.09 -5.39 15.30
CA ILE A 215 2.33 -5.26 14.53
C ILE A 215 2.72 -6.66 14.09
N ILE A 216 2.89 -6.85 12.79
CA ILE A 216 3.34 -8.11 12.20
C ILE A 216 4.67 -7.86 11.49
N ILE A 217 5.70 -8.59 11.91
CA ILE A 217 7.04 -8.46 11.35
C ILE A 217 7.44 -9.78 10.72
N GLU A 218 7.79 -9.73 9.44
CA GLU A 218 8.15 -10.93 8.68
C GLU A 218 9.56 -10.80 8.10
N ARG A 219 10.40 -11.78 8.43
CA ARG A 219 11.73 -11.95 7.86
C ARG A 219 11.63 -12.33 6.37
N ALA A 220 12.58 -11.87 5.56
CA ALA A 220 12.76 -12.37 4.21
C ALA A 220 13.12 -13.86 4.23
N SER A 221 12.59 -14.65 3.29
CA SER A 221 13.01 -16.04 3.10
C SER A 221 14.53 -16.11 2.92
N GLU A 222 15.20 -17.04 3.62
CA GLU A 222 16.66 -17.19 3.55
C GLU A 222 17.12 -17.40 2.11
N SER A 223 17.66 -16.36 1.49
CA SER A 223 18.41 -16.54 0.25
C SER A 223 19.71 -17.27 0.60
N SER A 224 19.83 -18.51 0.14
CA SER A 224 20.91 -19.48 0.38
C SER A 224 22.32 -19.05 -0.04
N SER A 225 22.59 -17.76 -0.25
CA SER A 225 23.77 -17.25 -0.95
C SER A 225 24.73 -16.39 -0.11
N SER A 226 24.41 -16.05 1.14
CA SER A 226 25.33 -15.23 1.94
C SER A 226 26.39 -16.07 2.68
N ASN A 227 27.54 -16.23 2.03
CA ASN A 227 28.77 -16.80 2.61
C ASN A 227 29.48 -15.86 3.60
N HIS A 228 28.94 -14.67 3.86
CA HIS A 228 29.59 -13.67 4.70
C HIS A 228 29.20 -13.84 6.18
N LYS A 229 30.18 -14.23 7.01
CA LYS A 229 30.03 -14.38 8.48
C LYS A 229 29.38 -13.17 9.14
N THR A 230 29.73 -11.96 8.70
CA THR A 230 29.21 -10.69 9.22
C THR A 230 27.72 -10.48 8.92
N ALA A 231 27.25 -10.92 7.75
CA ALA A 231 25.83 -10.83 7.40
C ALA A 231 25.03 -11.82 8.26
N ARG A 232 25.52 -13.05 8.44
CA ARG A 232 24.87 -14.04 9.32
C ARG A 232 24.77 -13.55 10.76
N LEU A 233 25.85 -12.95 11.29
CA LEU A 233 25.84 -12.35 12.63
C LEU A 233 24.79 -11.24 12.77
N LYS A 234 24.69 -10.33 11.79
CA LYS A 234 23.67 -9.26 11.81
C LYS A 234 22.26 -9.82 11.74
N ASP A 235 22.03 -10.85 10.94
CA ASP A 235 20.70 -11.47 10.82
C ASP A 235 20.31 -12.20 12.11
N GLN A 236 21.25 -12.94 12.72
CA GLN A 236 21.05 -13.57 14.02
C GLN A 236 20.77 -12.54 15.13
N LEU A 237 21.49 -11.42 15.13
CA LEU A 237 21.26 -10.34 16.08
C LEU A 237 19.88 -9.70 15.89
N MET A 238 19.48 -9.46 14.64
CA MET A 238 18.13 -8.95 14.33
C MET A 238 17.05 -9.91 14.85
N VAL A 239 17.17 -11.22 14.56
CA VAL A 239 16.20 -12.22 15.04
C VAL A 239 16.14 -12.24 16.56
N LYS A 240 17.31 -12.27 17.23
CA LYS A 240 17.38 -12.23 18.69
C LYS A 240 16.68 -11.01 19.29
N ASN A 241 16.85 -9.83 18.68
CA ASN A 241 16.21 -8.61 19.13
C ASN A 241 14.69 -8.65 18.93
N LEU A 242 14.23 -9.19 17.79
CA LEU A 242 12.80 -9.30 17.49
C LEU A 242 12.09 -10.35 18.35
N GLU A 243 12.76 -11.45 18.73
CA GLU A 243 12.22 -12.48 19.64
C GLU A 243 12.14 -12.01 21.11
N ALA A 244 12.84 -10.92 21.45
CA ALA A 244 12.84 -10.37 22.81
C ALA A 244 11.71 -9.38 23.08
N LEU A 245 10.94 -9.00 22.05
CA LEU A 245 9.81 -8.06 22.10
C LEU A 245 8.47 -8.80 22.27
#